data_AF-A0A673M6H6-F1
#
_entry.id   AF-A0A673M6H6-F1
#
_cell.length_a   1.000
_cell.length_b   1.000
_cell.length_c   1.000
_cell.angle_alpha   90.00
_cell.angle_beta   90.00
_cell.angle_gamma   90.00
#
_symmetry.space_group_name_H-M   'P 1'
#
loop_
_entity.id
_entity.type
_entity.pdbx_description
1 polymer ?
#
loop_
_entity_poly.entity_id
_entity_poly.type
_entity_poly.pdbx_seq_one_letter_code
_entity_poly.pdbx_strand_id
1 'polypeptide(L)'
;LETQNAVHQPPLQNLCSLDINGNVFPYLCYKYGGETFLIPYLVFVVTCGVPLFLLETAMGQYTQEGGITCWRRLCPLAEGIGYAGQLILLYSCMCYIIILAWALFYLISSFSSQLPWASCDNTWNTGNPTVCPLQQHDLIAKP
;
A
#
# COMPACT_ATOMS: atom_id res chain seq x y z
N LEU A 1 -7.98 16.62 8.92
CA LEU A 1 -6.66 16.08 8.50
C LEU A 1 -6.76 15.15 7.29
N GLU A 2 -7.92 14.54 7.01
CA GLU A 2 -8.15 13.65 5.85
C GLU A 2 -8.46 14.30 4.49
N THR A 3 -8.67 15.62 4.40
CA THR A 3 -9.32 16.22 3.21
C THR A 3 -8.44 17.03 2.25
N GLN A 4 -7.12 17.15 2.45
CA GLN A 4 -6.28 17.99 1.56
C GLN A 4 -5.23 17.23 0.73
N ASN A 5 -4.94 15.97 1.04
CA ASN A 5 -4.06 15.13 0.20
C ASN A 5 -4.82 14.36 -0.90
N ALA A 6 -6.14 14.51 -0.99
CA ALA A 6 -6.98 13.75 -1.92
C ALA A 6 -7.12 14.39 -3.32
N VAL A 7 -6.66 15.63 -3.53
CA VAL A 7 -6.99 16.40 -4.75
C VAL A 7 -6.13 16.01 -5.96
N HIS A 8 -4.95 15.42 -5.75
CA HIS A 8 -4.07 15.00 -6.86
C HIS A 8 -4.05 13.51 -7.18
N GLN A 9 -4.71 12.65 -6.37
CA GLN A 9 -4.72 11.21 -6.61
C GLN A 9 -6.07 10.79 -7.22
N PRO A 10 -6.09 10.22 -8.46
CA PRO A 10 -7.30 9.60 -9.00
C PRO A 10 -7.87 8.59 -8.00
N PRO A 11 -9.20 8.45 -7.91
CA PRO A 11 -9.87 7.64 -6.89
C PRO A 11 -9.39 6.18 -6.88
N LEU A 12 -8.92 5.66 -8.01
CA LEU A 12 -8.34 4.33 -8.16
C LEU A 12 -6.96 4.19 -7.47
N GLN A 13 -6.15 5.25 -7.44
CA GLN A 13 -4.86 5.24 -6.75
C GLN A 13 -5.02 5.26 -5.24
N ASN A 14 -6.06 5.90 -4.70
CA ASN A 14 -6.32 5.90 -3.26
C ASN A 14 -6.68 4.50 -2.74
N LEU A 15 -7.36 3.69 -3.55
CA LEU A 15 -7.71 2.31 -3.18
C LEU A 15 -6.47 1.39 -3.17
N CYS A 16 -5.67 1.39 -4.25
CA CYS A 16 -4.42 0.63 -4.31
C CYS A 16 -3.38 1.08 -3.27
N SER A 17 -3.31 2.39 -2.99
CA SER A 17 -2.34 2.93 -2.04
C SER A 17 -2.70 2.59 -0.60
N LEU A 18 -3.99 2.47 -0.27
CA LEU A 18 -4.42 2.20 1.12
C LEU A 18 -3.92 0.83 1.60
N ASP A 19 -4.06 -0.21 0.78
CA ASP A 19 -3.57 -1.56 1.10
C ASP A 19 -2.03 -1.63 1.18
N ILE A 20 -1.30 -0.83 0.38
CA ILE A 20 0.17 -0.91 0.27
C ILE A 20 0.90 -0.09 1.34
N ASN A 21 0.36 1.08 1.75
CA ASN A 21 1.06 2.01 2.64
C ASN A 21 1.11 1.57 4.12
N GLY A 22 0.65 0.35 4.44
CA GLY A 22 0.73 -0.21 5.78
C GLY A 22 -0.06 0.57 6.84
N ASN A 23 -0.86 1.57 6.45
CA ASN A 23 -1.63 2.40 7.38
C ASN A 23 -2.96 1.75 7.79
N VAL A 24 -3.42 0.75 7.05
CA VAL A 24 -4.66 0.01 7.34
C VAL A 24 -4.56 -0.70 8.69
N PHE A 25 -3.48 -1.44 8.93
CA PHE A 25 -3.29 -2.17 10.18
C PHE A 25 -3.28 -1.27 11.43
N PRO A 26 -2.41 -0.23 11.53
CA PRO A 26 -2.41 0.67 12.68
C PRO A 26 -3.71 1.47 12.81
N TYR A 27 -4.36 1.86 11.70
CA TYR A 27 -5.66 2.53 11.75
C TYR A 27 -6.77 1.63 12.30
N LEU A 28 -6.84 0.37 11.89
CA LEU A 28 -7.80 -0.59 12.42
C LEU A 28 -7.52 -0.93 13.89
N CYS A 29 -6.24 -1.14 14.24
CA CYS A 29 -5.83 -1.36 15.63
C CYS A 29 -6.25 -0.19 16.52
N TYR A 30 -6.06 1.06 16.07
CA TYR A 30 -6.50 2.22 16.85
C TYR A 30 -8.03 2.27 17.04
N LYS A 31 -8.80 1.92 16.00
CA LYS A 31 -10.27 1.97 16.05
C LYS A 31 -10.91 0.82 16.86
N TYR A 32 -10.31 -0.37 16.86
CA TYR A 32 -10.91 -1.59 17.41
C TYR A 32 -10.19 -2.14 18.68
N GLY A 33 -9.41 -1.30 19.38
CA GLY A 33 -8.90 -1.63 20.71
C GLY A 33 -7.51 -2.27 20.76
N GLY A 34 -6.67 -2.03 19.75
CA GLY A 34 -5.24 -2.31 19.71
C GLY A 34 -4.90 -3.79 19.86
N GLU A 35 -4.65 -4.21 21.10
CA GLU A 35 -4.18 -5.55 21.45
C GLU A 35 -5.27 -6.63 21.31
N THR A 36 -6.54 -6.30 21.61
CA THR A 36 -7.64 -7.28 21.52
C THR A 36 -7.98 -7.65 20.07
N PHE A 37 -7.67 -6.77 19.10
CA PHE A 37 -7.83 -7.03 17.67
C PHE A 37 -6.76 -8.00 17.13
N LEU A 38 -5.61 -8.10 17.80
CA LEU A 38 -4.49 -8.96 17.38
C LEU A 38 -4.80 -10.45 17.58
N ILE A 39 -5.55 -10.80 18.64
CA ILE A 39 -5.89 -12.19 18.98
C ILE A 39 -6.67 -12.89 17.85
N PRO A 40 -7.82 -12.37 17.37
CA PRO A 40 -8.53 -13.00 16.26
C PRO A 40 -7.71 -12.99 14.97
N TYR A 41 -6.94 -11.93 14.70
CA TYR A 41 -6.08 -11.85 13.52
C TYR A 41 -5.05 -12.99 13.47
N LEU A 42 -4.35 -13.24 14.59
CA LEU A 42 -3.37 -14.33 14.68
C LEU A 42 -4.02 -15.71 14.51
N VAL A 43 -5.20 -15.92 15.10
CA VAL A 43 -5.94 -17.18 14.94
C VAL A 43 -6.28 -17.41 13.46
N PHE A 44 -6.84 -16.41 12.76
CA PHE A 44 -7.15 -16.51 11.33
C PHE A 44 -5.90 -16.76 10.47
N VAL A 45 -4.78 -16.11 10.78
CA VAL A 45 -3.53 -16.32 10.05
C VAL A 45 -3.04 -17.76 10.22
N VAL A 46 -3.09 -18.32 11.43
CA VAL A 46 -2.63 -19.70 11.66
C VAL A 46 -3.62 -20.73 11.09
N THR A 47 -4.93 -20.52 11.23
CA THR A 47 -5.94 -21.51 10.80
C THR A 47 -6.27 -21.44 9.32
N CYS A 48 -6.14 -20.27 8.68
CA CYS A 48 -6.50 -20.08 7.28
C CYS A 48 -5.32 -19.60 6.44
N GLY A 49 -4.55 -18.61 6.92
CA GLY A 49 -3.41 -18.06 6.19
C GLY A 49 -2.30 -19.08 5.92
N VAL A 50 -1.80 -19.74 6.96
CA VAL A 50 -0.71 -20.73 6.85
C VAL A 50 -1.12 -21.91 5.96
N PRO A 51 -2.32 -22.53 6.13
CA PRO A 51 -2.75 -23.60 5.23
C PRO A 51 -2.91 -23.15 3.76
N LEU A 52 -3.43 -21.95 3.51
CA LEU A 52 -3.56 -21.42 2.15
C LEU A 52 -2.19 -21.18 1.50
N PHE A 53 -1.24 -20.61 2.25
CA PHE A 53 0.13 -20.38 1.77
C PHE A 53 0.86 -21.70 1.46
N LEU A 54 0.71 -22.70 2.33
CA LEU A 54 1.28 -24.03 2.12
C LEU A 54 0.62 -24.74 0.94
N LEU A 55 -0.70 -24.63 0.78
CA LEU A 55 -1.44 -25.18 -0.37
C LEU A 55 -0.91 -24.58 -1.67
N GLU A 56 -0.81 -23.25 -1.76
CA GLU A 56 -0.31 -22.55 -2.94
C GLU A 56 1.14 -22.96 -3.27
N THR A 57 2.00 -22.98 -2.26
CA THR A 57 3.42 -23.38 -2.43
C THR A 57 3.54 -24.84 -2.87
N ALA A 58 2.79 -25.75 -2.23
CA ALA A 58 2.80 -27.17 -2.57
C ALA A 58 2.27 -27.42 -3.99
N MET A 59 1.21 -26.72 -4.40
CA MET A 59 0.68 -26.80 -5.77
C MET A 59 1.69 -26.29 -6.80
N GLY A 60 2.38 -25.18 -6.51
CA GLY A 60 3.45 -24.65 -7.36
C GLY A 60 4.63 -25.60 -7.51
N GLN A 61 5.04 -26.25 -6.41
CA GLN A 61 6.12 -27.25 -6.44
C GLN A 61 5.71 -28.56 -7.13
N TYR A 62 4.46 -29.00 -6.96
CA TYR A 62 3.96 -30.25 -7.54
C TYR A 62 3.77 -30.17 -9.06
N THR A 63 3.24 -29.06 -9.55
CA THR A 63 2.97 -28.91 -10.99
C THR A 63 4.18 -28.41 -11.78
N GLN A 64 5.13 -27.70 -11.14
CA GLN A 64 6.29 -27.06 -11.79
C GLN A 64 5.92 -26.18 -13.01
N GLU A 65 4.66 -25.75 -13.06
CA GLU A 65 4.04 -25.06 -14.20
C GLU A 65 3.46 -23.74 -13.68
N GLY A 66 3.28 -22.77 -14.59
CA GLY A 66 2.74 -21.45 -14.22
C GLY A 66 1.33 -21.54 -13.60
N GLY A 67 0.94 -20.51 -12.84
CA GLY A 67 -0.31 -20.50 -12.06
C GLY A 67 -1.57 -20.88 -12.86
N ILE A 68 -1.67 -20.48 -14.14
CA ILE A 68 -2.82 -20.82 -15.00
C ILE A 68 -2.80 -22.31 -15.40
N THR A 69 -1.64 -22.82 -15.82
CA THR A 69 -1.46 -24.20 -16.29
C THR A 69 -1.55 -25.21 -15.13
N CYS A 70 -1.16 -24.80 -13.92
CA CYS A 70 -1.28 -25.58 -12.69
C CYS A 70 -2.74 -25.97 -12.42
N TRP A 71 -3.68 -25.01 -12.47
CA TRP A 71 -5.11 -25.29 -12.23
C TRP A 71 -5.71 -26.21 -13.28
N ARG A 72 -5.30 -26.08 -14.54
CA ARG A 72 -5.75 -26.95 -15.64
C ARG A 72 -5.29 -28.41 -15.49
N ARG A 73 -4.12 -28.64 -14.89
CA ARG A 73 -3.59 -29.99 -14.61
C ARG A 73 -4.27 -30.66 -13.40
N LEU A 74 -4.69 -29.87 -12.42
CA LEU A 74 -5.30 -30.38 -11.19
C LEU A 74 -6.81 -30.61 -11.34
N CYS A 75 -7.55 -29.59 -11.81
CA CYS A 75 -8.98 -29.66 -12.09
C CYS A 75 -9.38 -28.59 -13.13
N PRO A 76 -9.82 -28.98 -14.35
CA PRO A 76 -10.19 -28.01 -15.39
C PRO A 76 -11.39 -27.12 -15.01
N LEU A 77 -12.20 -27.52 -14.03
CA LEU A 77 -13.30 -26.70 -13.50
C LEU A 77 -12.80 -25.48 -12.68
N ALA A 78 -11.59 -25.56 -12.11
CA ALA A 78 -10.99 -24.50 -11.31
C ALA A 78 -10.07 -23.56 -12.14
N GLU A 79 -10.03 -23.72 -13.46
CA GLU A 79 -9.20 -22.93 -14.37
C GLU A 79 -9.46 -21.41 -14.25
N GLY A 80 -10.70 -21.02 -13.94
CA GLY A 80 -11.07 -19.62 -13.69
C GLY A 80 -10.33 -18.96 -12.52
N ILE A 81 -9.90 -19.73 -11.51
CA ILE A 81 -9.15 -19.21 -10.36
C ILE A 81 -7.76 -18.74 -10.80
N GLY A 82 -7.12 -19.49 -11.72
CA GLY A 82 -5.82 -19.11 -12.29
C GLY A 82 -5.89 -17.81 -13.09
N TYR A 83 -6.91 -17.66 -13.93
CA TYR A 83 -7.12 -16.42 -14.71
C TYR A 83 -7.46 -15.22 -13.82
N ALA A 84 -8.30 -15.40 -12.80
CA ALA A 84 -8.62 -14.36 -11.83
C ALA A 84 -7.37 -13.90 -11.07
N GLY A 85 -6.54 -14.85 -10.60
CA GLY A 85 -5.27 -14.55 -9.94
C GLY A 85 -4.31 -13.76 -10.84
N GLN A 86 -4.19 -14.14 -12.11
CA GLN A 86 -3.32 -13.43 -13.06
C GLN A 86 -3.79 -11.99 -13.32
N LEU A 87 -5.11 -11.76 -13.41
CA LEU A 87 -5.67 -10.42 -13.56
C LEU A 87 -5.43 -9.54 -12.33
N ILE A 88 -5.60 -10.10 -11.12
CA ILE A 88 -5.32 -9.40 -9.86
C ILE A 88 -3.84 -9.02 -9.78
N LEU A 89 -2.94 -9.94 -10.14
CA LEU A 89 -1.49 -9.68 -10.15
C LEU A 89 -1.12 -8.59 -11.15
N LEU A 90 -1.70 -8.61 -12.36
CA LEU A 90 -1.47 -7.58 -13.36
C LEU A 90 -1.90 -6.19 -12.85
N TYR A 91 -3.09 -6.10 -12.26
CA TYR A 91 -3.60 -4.86 -11.69
C TYR A 91 -2.71 -4.36 -10.53
N SER A 92 -2.32 -5.26 -9.62
CA SER A 92 -1.43 -4.95 -8.50
C SER A 92 -0.05 -4.44 -8.97
N CYS A 93 0.52 -5.06 -10.01
CA CYS A 93 1.80 -4.65 -10.58
C CYS A 93 1.74 -3.21 -11.14
N MET A 94 0.67 -2.86 -11.87
CA MET A 94 0.50 -1.50 -12.40
C MET A 94 0.38 -0.46 -11.29
N CYS A 95 -0.39 -0.77 -10.24
CA CYS A 95 -0.48 0.09 -9.07
C CYS A 95 0.88 0.26 -8.35
N TYR A 96 1.66 -0.80 -8.24
CA TYR A 96 2.94 -0.79 -7.55
C TYR A 96 4.01 0.05 -8.29
N ILE A 97 4.08 -0.07 -9.61
CA ILE A 97 5.03 0.72 -10.43
C ILE A 97 4.77 2.22 -10.29
N ILE A 98 3.49 2.64 -10.26
CA ILE A 98 3.13 4.05 -10.05
C ILE A 98 3.61 4.54 -8.68
N ILE A 99 3.35 3.77 -7.61
CA ILE A 99 3.78 4.14 -6.25
C ILE A 99 5.31 4.23 -6.17
N LEU A 100 6.03 3.27 -6.76
CA LEU A 100 7.49 3.31 -6.82
C LEU A 100 8.00 4.54 -7.57
N ALA A 101 7.34 4.95 -8.66
CA ALA A 101 7.72 6.15 -9.39
C ALA A 101 7.58 7.42 -8.53
N TRP A 102 6.47 7.55 -7.79
CA TRP A 102 6.30 8.66 -6.83
C TRP A 102 7.31 8.59 -5.68
N ALA A 103 7.56 7.41 -5.12
CA ALA A 103 8.55 7.23 -4.06
C ALA A 103 9.96 7.62 -4.52
N LEU A 104 10.36 7.23 -5.73
CA LEU A 104 11.64 7.63 -6.32
C LEU A 104 11.72 9.13 -6.59
N PHE A 105 10.63 9.75 -7.04
CA PHE A 105 10.55 11.20 -7.19
C PHE A 105 10.79 11.92 -5.86
N TYR A 106 10.07 11.54 -4.80
CA TYR A 106 10.27 12.12 -3.47
C TYR A 106 11.66 11.81 -2.89
N LEU A 107 12.20 10.63 -3.14
CA LEU A 107 13.56 10.26 -2.71
C LEU A 107 14.61 11.16 -3.37
N ILE A 108 14.51 11.39 -4.68
CA ILE A 108 15.43 12.27 -5.41
C ILE A 108 15.28 13.71 -4.93
N SER A 109 14.04 14.19 -4.74
CA SER A 109 13.78 15.53 -4.19
C SER A 109 14.29 15.72 -2.76
N SER A 110 14.45 14.64 -1.98
CA SER A 110 15.01 14.69 -0.62
C SER A 110 16.53 14.91 -0.57
N PHE A 111 17.26 14.69 -1.68
CA PHE A 111 18.69 15.02 -1.75
C PHE A 111 18.95 16.50 -2.04
N SER A 112 17.90 17.29 -2.30
CA SER A 112 17.99 18.75 -2.41
C SER A 112 18.23 19.40 -1.05
N SER A 113 19.07 20.43 -0.99
CA SER A 113 19.43 21.14 0.25
C SER A 113 18.26 21.86 0.92
N GLN A 114 17.26 22.26 0.12
CA GLN A 114 15.99 22.79 0.59
C GLN A 114 14.89 21.85 0.07
N LEU A 115 14.13 21.25 0.99
CA LEU A 115 13.07 20.32 0.63
C LEU A 115 11.89 21.14 0.03
N PRO A 116 11.38 20.77 -1.15
CA PRO A 116 10.36 21.58 -1.83
C PRO A 116 9.01 21.61 -1.10
N TRP A 117 8.75 20.69 -0.17
CA TRP A 117 7.58 20.70 0.71
C TRP A 117 7.86 21.32 2.10
N ALA A 118 9.06 21.87 2.31
CA ALA A 118 9.41 22.58 3.54
C ALA A 118 8.97 24.04 3.53
N SER A 119 8.99 24.68 2.36
CA SER A 119 8.55 26.06 2.15
C SER A 119 7.16 26.12 1.53
N CYS A 120 6.44 27.20 1.83
CA CYS A 120 5.15 27.50 1.22
C CYS A 120 5.25 28.40 -0.02
N ASP A 121 6.45 28.75 -0.44
CA ASP A 121 6.70 29.67 -1.55
C ASP A 121 6.86 28.91 -2.87
N ASN A 122 5.86 28.10 -3.21
CA ASN A 122 5.85 27.28 -4.42
C ASN A 122 4.66 27.63 -5.31
N THR A 123 4.85 27.48 -6.63
CA THR A 123 3.84 27.82 -7.64
C THR A 123 2.58 26.96 -7.60
N TRP A 124 2.64 25.78 -6.97
CA TRP A 124 1.51 24.88 -6.78
C TRP A 124 0.74 25.13 -5.48
N ASN A 125 1.22 26.03 -4.60
CA ASN A 125 0.52 26.34 -3.37
C ASN A 125 -0.61 27.33 -3.63
N THR A 126 -1.82 26.96 -3.20
CA THR A 126 -2.95 27.88 -3.16
C THR A 126 -2.72 28.89 -2.03
N GLY A 127 -3.08 30.16 -2.22
CA GLY A 127 -2.75 31.29 -1.31
C GLY A 127 -3.39 31.26 0.08
N ASN A 128 -3.62 30.10 0.68
CA ASN A 128 -3.99 29.94 2.08
C ASN A 128 -2.72 29.88 2.96
N PRO A 129 -2.44 30.92 3.76
CA PRO A 129 -1.21 31.02 4.56
C PRO A 129 -1.17 30.09 5.78
N THR A 130 -2.19 29.25 6.01
CA THR A 130 -2.34 28.43 7.21
C THR A 130 -1.81 27.00 7.10
N VAL A 131 -1.31 26.58 5.93
CA VAL A 131 -1.01 25.15 5.65
C VAL A 131 0.50 24.86 5.52
N CYS A 132 1.36 25.72 6.08
CA CYS A 132 2.80 25.44 6.16
C CYS A 132 3.10 24.53 7.35
N PRO A 133 3.52 23.27 7.15
CA PRO A 133 3.68 22.33 8.27
C PRO A 133 4.93 22.57 9.13
N LEU A 134 5.83 23.49 8.74
CA LEU A 134 7.17 23.60 9.34
C LEU A 134 7.41 24.82 10.23
N GLN A 135 6.39 25.60 10.61
CA GLN A 135 6.64 26.73 11.53
C GLN A 135 6.61 26.36 13.03
N GLN A 136 6.41 25.09 13.39
CA GLN A 136 6.37 24.67 14.80
C GLN A 136 7.75 24.30 15.38
N HIS A 137 8.74 23.92 14.56
CA HIS A 137 10.03 23.42 15.08
C HIS A 137 11.13 24.49 15.24
N ASP A 138 10.92 25.72 14.76
CA ASP A 138 11.85 26.85 14.94
C ASP A 138 11.59 27.69 16.20
N LEU A 139 10.53 27.41 16.97
CA LEU A 139 10.26 28.11 18.24
C LEU A 139 11.01 27.53 19.46
N ILE A 140 11.73 26.41 19.31
CA ILE A 140 12.50 25.78 20.41
C ILE A 140 14.01 26.00 20.26
N ALA A 141 14.49 26.47 19.10
CA ALA A 141 15.91 26.61 18.80
C ALA A 141 16.36 28.04 18.48
N LYS A 142 15.66 29.06 18.99
CA LYS A 142 16.17 30.43 19.00
C LYS A 142 16.64 30.77 20.43
N PRO A 143 17.89 31.24 20.62
CA PRO A 143 18.40 31.61 21.94
C PRO A 143 17.58 32.72 22.59
#